data_AF-A0A9P7BPH6-F1
#
_entry.id   AF-A0A9P7BPH6-F1
#
_cell.length_a   1.000
_cell.length_b   1.000
_cell.length_c   1.000
_cell.angle_alpha   90.00
_cell.angle_beta   90.00
_cell.angle_gamma   90.00
#
_symmetry.space_group_name_H-M   'P 1'
#
loop_
_entity.id
_entity.type
_entity.pdbx_description
1 polymer ?
#
loop_
_entity_poly.entity_id
_entity_poly.type
_entity_poly.pdbx_seq_one_letter_code
_entity_poly.pdbx_strand_id
1 'polypeptide(L)'
;MNLYAKHATLINNCYPEKEGENKPKSSELSYLVFYANSRPVKLTKVGLFLEKKVERDVWRGRKQNNHVTLDILKSLIQSCHRDLNLFSKYVAKVIELILEANDTELVDHACQVFVVFTEYHDGSTLGVDSDFTHNYETLLKKFAGFCSFESSSDDLLRLQMRYNGHRTLQAAVISSALQASNFKTQLELILNPLIITLSTTKNPADALAQSNENIDILESAMNNETLNSHTIDVLAAKTCALLFGKANGVALRQSLVPIFSYVDNKQKWWPPNLVVSMMKLVLHSLQPQYSYLLVSELIQQLDNTQSESIDDLEKRASFVSALDAVLNANVSLVGISVLEVLNSLFAQLIQSLHDINKTFTTSKDVNGLHYFIHQGLLQSIGGLASQTYYVNQLNDITSSIISKLRINHADTTIEGLSIVEYRGATIQCLQHVVVCSAKKSEREGDTLVYNHSISLDTLIPALGLLLDTASVTRIEFSEMLTYYLEETAEDDIVLN
;
A
#
# COMPACT_ATOMS: atom_id res chain seq x y z
N MET A 1 -20.54 -39.88 33.34
CA MET A 1 -21.25 -39.36 32.15
C MET A 1 -21.93 -37.99 32.36
N ASN A 2 -21.56 -37.16 33.37
CA ASN A 2 -22.33 -35.96 33.74
C ASN A 2 -21.53 -34.64 33.88
N LEU A 3 -20.36 -34.52 33.21
CA LEU A 3 -19.50 -33.32 33.31
C LEU A 3 -19.93 -32.14 32.41
N TYR A 4 -20.90 -32.36 31.50
CA TYR A 4 -21.40 -31.36 30.56
C TYR A 4 -22.73 -30.70 30.96
N ALA A 5 -23.42 -31.22 31.97
CA ALA A 5 -24.81 -30.89 32.24
C ALA A 5 -25.05 -29.39 32.52
N LYS A 6 -24.30 -28.77 33.44
CA LYS A 6 -24.61 -27.40 33.88
C LYS A 6 -24.43 -26.35 32.78
N HIS A 7 -23.30 -26.33 32.07
CA HIS A 7 -23.09 -25.31 31.03
C HIS A 7 -23.97 -25.57 29.81
N ALA A 8 -24.25 -26.84 29.46
CA ALA A 8 -25.20 -27.17 28.40
C ALA A 8 -26.59 -26.60 28.71
N THR A 9 -27.07 -26.74 29.96
CA THR A 9 -28.34 -26.15 30.39
C THR A 9 -28.32 -24.62 30.28
N LEU A 10 -27.28 -23.96 30.80
CA LEU A 10 -27.17 -22.49 30.72
C LEU A 10 -27.18 -21.99 29.27
N ILE A 11 -26.44 -22.66 28.39
CA ILE A 11 -26.40 -22.30 26.97
C ILE A 11 -27.77 -22.52 26.33
N ASN A 12 -28.40 -23.69 26.53
CA ASN A 12 -29.71 -23.98 25.93
C ASN A 12 -30.80 -23.02 26.42
N ASN A 13 -30.75 -22.57 27.67
CA ASN A 13 -31.70 -21.60 28.21
C ASN A 13 -31.65 -20.25 27.49
N CYS A 14 -30.52 -19.89 26.87
CA CYS A 14 -30.38 -18.65 26.12
C CYS A 14 -31.23 -18.65 24.84
N TYR A 15 -31.65 -19.81 24.32
CA TYR A 15 -32.36 -19.91 23.05
C TYR A 15 -33.87 -19.69 23.24
N PRO A 16 -34.50 -18.86 22.41
CA PRO A 16 -35.96 -18.71 22.38
C PRO A 16 -36.68 -20.01 22.03
N GLU A 17 -37.91 -20.15 22.54
CA GLU A 17 -38.80 -21.26 22.18
C GLU A 17 -39.75 -20.90 21.03
N LYS A 18 -40.01 -19.60 20.83
CA LYS A 18 -40.90 -19.11 19.79
C LYS A 18 -40.17 -18.98 18.46
N GLU A 19 -40.79 -19.51 17.40
CA GLU A 19 -40.31 -19.31 16.04
C GLU A 19 -40.37 -17.81 15.67
N GLY A 20 -39.31 -17.31 15.02
CA GLY A 20 -39.17 -15.90 14.65
C GLY A 20 -38.32 -15.05 15.61
N GLU A 21 -38.10 -15.48 16.85
CA GLU A 21 -37.18 -14.80 17.77
C GLU A 21 -35.73 -15.22 17.48
N ASN A 22 -34.91 -14.31 16.95
CA ASN A 22 -33.51 -14.56 16.58
C ASN A 22 -32.49 -13.98 17.58
N LYS A 23 -32.95 -13.47 18.73
CA LYS A 23 -32.11 -12.91 19.80
C LYS A 23 -32.10 -13.81 21.04
N PRO A 24 -30.97 -13.90 21.77
CA PRO A 24 -30.90 -14.66 23.01
C PRO A 24 -31.80 -14.05 24.09
N LYS A 25 -32.31 -14.90 25.00
CA LYS A 25 -33.02 -14.44 26.20
C LYS A 25 -32.04 -13.65 27.10
N SER A 26 -32.26 -12.34 27.26
CA SER A 26 -31.28 -11.41 27.86
C SER A 26 -30.84 -11.78 29.28
N SER A 27 -31.77 -12.25 30.13
CA SER A 27 -31.46 -12.66 31.50
C SER A 27 -30.57 -13.91 31.55
N GLU A 28 -30.87 -14.90 30.69
CA GLU A 28 -30.12 -16.15 30.61
C GLU A 28 -28.73 -15.92 30.03
N LEU A 29 -28.61 -15.08 29.00
CA LEU A 29 -27.33 -14.67 28.44
C LEU A 29 -26.45 -13.96 29.48
N SER A 30 -27.03 -13.01 30.22
CA SER A 30 -26.31 -12.30 31.29
C SER A 30 -25.78 -13.27 32.35
N TYR A 31 -26.58 -14.28 32.71
CA TYR A 31 -26.17 -15.30 33.67
C TYR A 31 -25.11 -16.26 33.11
N LEU A 32 -25.20 -16.64 31.83
CA LEU A 32 -24.16 -17.41 31.14
C LEU A 32 -22.82 -16.65 31.11
N VAL A 33 -22.84 -15.36 30.78
CA VAL A 33 -21.68 -14.47 30.80
C VAL A 33 -21.09 -14.37 32.20
N PHE A 34 -21.91 -14.13 33.23
CA PHE A 34 -21.46 -14.12 34.61
C PHE A 34 -20.80 -15.44 35.03
N TYR A 35 -21.40 -16.58 34.65
CA TYR A 35 -20.87 -17.91 34.94
C TYR A 35 -19.51 -18.14 34.27
N ALA A 36 -19.36 -17.71 33.01
CA ALA A 36 -18.13 -17.85 32.25
C ALA A 36 -17.01 -16.95 32.81
N ASN A 37 -17.32 -15.69 33.09
CA ASN A 37 -16.36 -14.71 33.63
C ASN A 37 -15.89 -15.08 35.06
N SER A 38 -16.80 -15.59 35.90
CA SER A 38 -16.45 -16.07 37.24
C SER A 38 -15.60 -17.34 37.24
N ARG A 39 -15.58 -18.09 36.13
CA ARG A 39 -14.89 -19.39 36.02
C ARG A 39 -14.28 -19.56 34.62
N PRO A 40 -13.20 -18.84 34.27
CA PRO A 40 -12.68 -18.80 32.90
C PRO A 40 -12.36 -20.16 32.29
N VAL A 41 -11.89 -21.13 33.09
CA VAL A 41 -11.63 -22.52 32.65
C VAL A 41 -12.88 -23.20 32.03
N LYS A 42 -14.08 -22.71 32.32
CA LYS A 42 -15.33 -23.22 31.73
C LYS A 42 -15.55 -22.71 30.31
N LEU A 43 -14.90 -21.63 29.87
CA LEU A 43 -15.00 -21.09 28.51
C LEU A 43 -14.66 -22.12 27.44
N THR A 44 -13.64 -22.95 27.68
CA THR A 44 -13.29 -24.05 26.75
C THR A 44 -14.45 -25.03 26.54
N LYS A 45 -15.22 -25.34 27.61
CA LYS A 45 -16.39 -26.22 27.49
C LYS A 45 -17.59 -25.52 26.88
N VAL A 46 -17.78 -24.24 27.18
CA VAL A 46 -18.83 -23.41 26.57
C VAL A 46 -18.60 -23.30 25.06
N GLY A 47 -17.39 -22.95 24.63
CA GLY A 47 -17.00 -22.87 23.23
C GLY A 47 -17.21 -24.20 22.48
N LEU A 48 -16.71 -25.32 23.03
CA LEU A 48 -16.90 -26.65 22.43
C LEU A 48 -18.38 -27.04 22.30
N PHE A 49 -19.22 -26.66 23.27
CA PHE A 49 -20.65 -26.94 23.19
C PHE A 49 -21.33 -26.12 22.09
N LEU A 50 -20.99 -24.83 21.98
CA LEU A 50 -21.52 -23.94 20.93
C LEU A 50 -21.12 -24.42 19.54
N GLU A 51 -19.86 -24.84 19.35
CA GLU A 51 -19.37 -25.44 18.10
C GLU A 51 -20.25 -26.64 17.68
N LYS A 52 -20.40 -27.65 18.55
CA LYS A 52 -21.24 -28.83 18.28
C LYS A 52 -22.73 -28.52 18.10
N LYS A 53 -23.20 -27.41 18.66
CA LYS A 53 -24.58 -26.97 18.49
C LYS A 53 -24.77 -26.34 17.11
N VAL A 54 -23.87 -25.45 16.71
CA VAL A 54 -23.86 -24.80 15.40
C VAL A 54 -23.75 -25.83 14.29
N GLU A 55 -22.84 -26.81 14.40
CA GLU A 55 -22.71 -27.89 13.42
C GLU A 55 -24.07 -28.57 13.14
N ARG A 56 -24.81 -28.90 14.21
CA ARG A 56 -26.15 -29.52 14.10
C ARG A 56 -27.21 -28.54 13.62
N ASP A 57 -27.18 -27.29 14.05
CA ASP A 57 -28.19 -26.29 13.71
C ASP A 57 -28.03 -25.81 12.26
N VAL A 58 -26.81 -25.69 11.74
CA VAL A 58 -26.51 -25.49 10.31
C VAL A 58 -27.01 -26.68 9.48
N TRP A 59 -26.67 -27.91 9.87
CA TRP A 59 -27.16 -29.12 9.17
C TRP A 59 -28.69 -29.22 9.12
N ARG A 60 -29.38 -28.71 10.14
CA ARG A 60 -30.86 -28.68 10.23
C ARG A 60 -31.49 -27.42 9.64
N GLY A 61 -30.72 -26.49 9.09
CA GLY A 61 -31.24 -25.23 8.56
C GLY A 61 -31.88 -24.30 9.61
N ARG A 62 -31.46 -24.39 10.88
CA ARG A 62 -32.02 -23.61 12.00
C ARG A 62 -31.40 -22.23 12.10
N LYS A 63 -31.75 -21.38 11.13
CA LYS A 63 -31.22 -20.01 10.99
C LYS A 63 -31.33 -19.17 12.27
N GLN A 64 -32.48 -19.16 12.97
CA GLN A 64 -32.64 -18.35 14.19
C GLN A 64 -31.65 -18.77 15.28
N ASN A 65 -31.43 -20.07 15.48
CA ASN A 65 -30.47 -20.56 16.47
C ASN A 65 -29.04 -20.13 16.14
N ASN A 66 -28.68 -20.04 14.86
CA ASN A 66 -27.34 -19.61 14.46
C ASN A 66 -27.12 -18.13 14.80
N HIS A 67 -28.12 -17.25 14.59
CA HIS A 67 -28.06 -15.86 15.06
C HIS A 67 -27.92 -15.75 16.59
N VAL A 68 -28.71 -16.52 17.34
CA VAL A 68 -28.60 -16.55 18.80
C VAL A 68 -27.20 -16.98 19.25
N THR A 69 -26.61 -17.96 18.56
CA THR A 69 -25.25 -18.43 18.87
C THR A 69 -24.19 -17.36 18.60
N LEU A 70 -24.31 -16.60 17.51
CA LEU A 70 -23.45 -15.47 17.20
C LEU A 70 -23.55 -14.37 18.26
N ASP A 71 -24.76 -14.03 18.71
CA ASP A 71 -24.98 -13.03 19.77
C ASP A 71 -24.40 -13.50 21.13
N ILE A 72 -24.51 -14.79 21.45
CA ILE A 72 -23.86 -15.40 22.63
C ILE A 72 -22.34 -15.26 22.52
N LEU A 73 -21.74 -15.62 21.39
CA LEU A 73 -20.30 -15.50 21.17
C LEU A 73 -19.82 -14.06 21.28
N LYS A 74 -20.50 -13.12 20.62
CA LYS A 74 -20.19 -11.68 20.70
C LYS A 74 -20.13 -11.20 22.15
N SER A 75 -21.15 -11.57 22.95
CA SER A 75 -21.23 -11.18 24.36
C SER A 75 -20.13 -11.81 25.21
N LEU A 76 -19.78 -13.07 24.94
CA LEU A 76 -18.68 -13.76 25.62
C LEU A 76 -17.32 -13.15 25.25
N ILE A 77 -17.09 -12.82 23.97
CA ILE A 77 -15.87 -12.14 23.51
C ILE A 77 -15.71 -10.81 24.28
N GLN A 78 -16.73 -9.95 24.24
CA GLN A 78 -16.67 -8.63 24.86
C GLN A 78 -16.53 -8.68 26.39
N SER A 79 -17.16 -9.66 27.05
CA SER A 79 -17.18 -9.73 28.52
C SER A 79 -16.06 -10.57 29.12
N CYS A 80 -15.49 -11.50 28.35
CA CYS A 80 -14.47 -12.45 28.78
C CYS A 80 -13.17 -12.31 27.97
N HIS A 81 -12.92 -11.15 27.36
CA HIS A 81 -11.79 -10.92 26.45
C HIS A 81 -10.42 -11.22 27.08
N ARG A 82 -10.25 -11.03 28.40
CA ARG A 82 -9.01 -11.36 29.13
C ARG A 82 -8.63 -12.84 29.03
N ASP A 83 -9.62 -13.71 28.86
CA ASP A 83 -9.48 -15.16 28.77
C ASP A 83 -9.87 -15.68 27.37
N LEU A 84 -9.89 -14.81 26.36
CA LEU A 84 -10.33 -15.12 24.99
C LEU A 84 -9.56 -16.30 24.38
N ASN A 85 -8.26 -16.41 24.72
CA ASN A 85 -7.39 -17.51 24.30
C ASN A 85 -7.92 -18.91 24.67
N LEU A 86 -8.70 -19.03 25.76
CA LEU A 86 -9.28 -20.33 26.18
C LEU A 86 -10.35 -20.87 25.22
N PHE A 87 -10.90 -20.02 24.35
CA PHE A 87 -11.98 -20.38 23.44
C PHE A 87 -11.91 -19.77 22.04
N SER A 88 -10.82 -19.07 21.68
CA SER A 88 -10.63 -18.43 20.37
C SER A 88 -10.81 -19.40 19.20
N LYS A 89 -10.30 -20.62 19.34
CA LYS A 89 -10.45 -21.66 18.30
C LYS A 89 -11.91 -22.04 18.03
N TYR A 90 -12.74 -22.02 19.06
CA TYR A 90 -14.17 -22.30 18.95
C TYR A 90 -14.92 -21.13 18.33
N VAL A 91 -14.50 -19.88 18.61
CA VAL A 91 -15.04 -18.69 17.94
C VAL A 91 -14.80 -18.80 16.44
N ALA A 92 -13.55 -19.04 16.03
CA ALA A 92 -13.19 -19.19 14.63
C ALA A 92 -13.98 -20.33 13.96
N LYS A 93 -14.05 -21.50 14.61
CA LYS A 93 -14.77 -22.64 14.02
C LYS A 93 -16.27 -22.44 13.90
N VAL A 94 -16.90 -21.79 14.89
CA VAL A 94 -18.33 -21.47 14.82
C VAL A 94 -18.63 -20.51 13.68
N ILE A 95 -17.85 -19.44 13.53
CA ILE A 95 -17.99 -18.50 12.41
C ILE A 95 -17.85 -19.26 11.09
N GLU A 96 -16.83 -20.11 10.97
CA GLU A 96 -16.56 -20.88 9.75
C GLU A 96 -17.74 -21.78 9.35
N LEU A 97 -18.33 -22.51 10.32
CA LEU A 97 -19.48 -23.38 10.11
C LEU A 97 -20.73 -22.58 9.71
N ILE A 98 -20.95 -21.41 10.31
CA ILE A 98 -22.12 -20.58 9.97
C ILE A 98 -22.01 -20.02 8.56
N LEU A 99 -20.80 -19.66 8.11
CA LEU A 99 -20.58 -19.21 6.72
C LEU A 99 -20.93 -20.29 5.69
N GLU A 100 -20.92 -21.58 6.05
CA GLU A 100 -21.29 -22.69 5.14
C GLU A 100 -22.81 -22.80 4.90
N ALA A 101 -23.62 -22.13 5.71
CA ALA A 101 -25.06 -22.06 5.50
C ALA A 101 -25.44 -21.27 4.23
N ASN A 102 -24.51 -20.48 3.66
CA ASN A 102 -24.71 -19.64 2.48
C ASN A 102 -25.95 -18.72 2.56
N ASP A 103 -26.27 -18.25 3.77
CA ASP A 103 -27.34 -17.29 4.04
C ASP A 103 -26.75 -15.91 4.32
N THR A 104 -27.26 -14.89 3.65
CA THR A 104 -26.66 -13.54 3.62
C THR A 104 -26.73 -12.83 4.97
N GLU A 105 -27.84 -12.97 5.69
CA GLU A 105 -28.01 -12.41 7.03
C GLU A 105 -27.07 -13.09 8.04
N LEU A 106 -26.90 -14.42 7.94
CA LEU A 106 -25.95 -15.15 8.75
C LEU A 106 -24.50 -14.77 8.43
N VAL A 107 -24.17 -14.57 7.15
CA VAL A 107 -22.84 -14.08 6.73
C VAL A 107 -22.56 -12.71 7.33
N ASP A 108 -23.49 -11.76 7.21
CA ASP A 108 -23.33 -10.41 7.75
C ASP A 108 -23.14 -10.42 9.28
N HIS A 109 -23.97 -11.18 10.01
CA HIS A 109 -23.86 -11.28 11.45
C HIS A 109 -22.55 -11.98 11.85
N ALA A 110 -22.13 -13.03 11.15
CA ALA A 110 -20.86 -13.71 11.40
C ALA A 110 -19.66 -12.78 11.16
N CYS A 111 -19.70 -11.97 10.11
CA CYS A 111 -18.70 -10.92 9.85
C CYS A 111 -18.66 -9.90 10.98
N GLN A 112 -19.81 -9.47 11.52
CA GLN A 112 -19.84 -8.55 12.65
C GLN A 112 -19.21 -9.16 13.91
N VAL A 113 -19.49 -10.43 14.21
CA VAL A 113 -18.84 -11.13 15.34
C VAL A 113 -17.34 -11.26 15.12
N PHE A 114 -16.89 -11.50 13.88
CA PHE A 114 -15.46 -11.54 13.55
C PHE A 114 -14.78 -10.18 13.77
N VAL A 115 -15.39 -9.07 13.36
CA VAL A 115 -14.86 -7.71 13.60
C VAL A 115 -14.66 -7.48 15.10
N VAL A 116 -15.65 -7.84 15.92
CA VAL A 116 -15.53 -7.77 17.39
C VAL A 116 -14.44 -8.72 17.90
N PHE A 117 -14.35 -9.95 17.37
CA PHE A 117 -13.30 -10.89 17.77
C PHE A 117 -11.89 -10.31 17.55
N THR A 118 -11.64 -9.68 16.39
CA THR A 118 -10.34 -9.09 16.05
C THR A 118 -9.97 -7.86 16.87
N GLU A 119 -10.94 -7.18 17.47
CA GLU A 119 -10.73 -6.05 18.40
C GLU A 119 -10.08 -6.52 19.71
N TYR A 120 -10.45 -7.71 20.19
CA TYR A 120 -10.02 -8.23 21.50
C TYR A 120 -8.94 -9.31 21.42
N HIS A 121 -8.76 -9.98 20.28
CA HIS A 121 -7.74 -11.01 20.10
C HIS A 121 -6.39 -10.38 19.72
N ASP A 122 -5.33 -10.75 20.44
CA ASP A 122 -3.99 -10.19 20.27
C ASP A 122 -3.04 -11.06 19.43
N GLY A 123 -3.52 -12.19 18.93
CA GLY A 123 -2.72 -13.14 18.15
C GLY A 123 -1.78 -14.03 18.98
N SER A 124 -1.77 -13.92 20.31
CA SER A 124 -0.83 -14.67 21.18
C SER A 124 -0.92 -16.20 21.04
N THR A 125 -2.05 -16.72 20.58
CA THR A 125 -2.26 -18.16 20.31
C THR A 125 -2.14 -18.55 18.83
N LEU A 126 -2.05 -17.58 17.90
CA LEU A 126 -1.79 -17.85 16.49
C LEU A 126 -0.32 -18.25 16.30
N GLY A 127 -0.06 -19.29 15.50
CA GLY A 127 1.26 -19.90 15.34
C GLY A 127 1.66 -20.87 16.46
N VAL A 128 0.99 -20.83 17.62
CA VAL A 128 1.22 -21.77 18.73
C VAL A 128 0.23 -22.93 18.68
N ASP A 129 -1.06 -22.65 18.53
CA ASP A 129 -2.10 -23.66 18.28
C ASP A 129 -2.29 -23.82 16.76
N SER A 130 -1.85 -24.95 16.21
CA SER A 130 -1.93 -25.21 14.77
C SER A 130 -3.35 -25.29 14.25
N ASP A 131 -4.28 -25.85 15.04
CA ASP A 131 -5.68 -25.99 14.64
C ASP A 131 -6.35 -24.62 14.60
N PHE A 132 -6.09 -23.78 15.62
CA PHE A 132 -6.60 -22.41 15.62
C PHE A 132 -6.03 -21.59 14.46
N THR A 133 -4.73 -21.70 14.20
CA THR A 133 -4.06 -20.99 13.11
C THR A 133 -4.68 -21.38 11.76
N HIS A 134 -4.87 -22.68 11.52
CA HIS A 134 -5.50 -23.18 10.30
C HIS A 134 -6.95 -22.69 10.15
N ASN A 135 -7.74 -22.73 11.23
CA ASN A 135 -9.13 -22.24 11.20
C ASN A 135 -9.19 -20.73 10.94
N TYR A 136 -8.28 -19.95 11.53
CA TYR A 136 -8.21 -18.50 11.32
C TYR A 136 -7.84 -18.15 9.87
N GLU A 137 -6.82 -18.80 9.31
CA GLU A 137 -6.42 -18.61 7.91
C GLU A 137 -7.51 -19.07 6.93
N THR A 138 -8.24 -20.15 7.26
CA THR A 138 -9.40 -20.61 6.48
C THR A 138 -10.53 -19.57 6.50
N LEU A 139 -10.78 -18.94 7.64
CA LEU A 139 -11.73 -17.82 7.73
C LEU A 139 -11.29 -16.62 6.88
N LEU A 140 -10.03 -16.19 6.98
CA LEU A 140 -9.50 -15.10 6.15
C LEU A 140 -9.66 -15.42 4.67
N LYS A 141 -9.42 -16.67 4.26
CA LYS A 141 -9.64 -17.12 2.89
C LYS A 141 -11.12 -17.06 2.46
N LYS A 142 -12.07 -17.43 3.34
CA LYS A 142 -13.51 -17.30 3.07
C LYS A 142 -13.90 -15.82 2.91
N PHE A 143 -13.43 -14.94 3.79
CA PHE A 143 -13.68 -13.50 3.70
C PHE A 143 -13.08 -12.86 2.45
N ALA A 144 -11.84 -13.23 2.09
CA ALA A 144 -11.21 -12.83 0.84
C ALA A 144 -12.03 -13.24 -0.39
N GLY A 145 -12.67 -14.42 -0.34
CA GLY A 145 -13.60 -14.87 -1.38
C GLY A 145 -14.81 -13.95 -1.54
N PHE A 146 -15.31 -13.36 -0.45
CA PHE A 146 -16.43 -12.43 -0.51
C PHE A 146 -16.07 -11.09 -1.18
N CYS A 147 -14.82 -10.62 -1.07
CA CYS A 147 -14.34 -9.40 -1.75
C CYS A 147 -14.47 -9.46 -3.28
N SER A 148 -14.40 -10.66 -3.86
CA SER A 148 -14.54 -10.90 -5.29
C SER A 148 -15.87 -11.58 -5.64
N PHE A 149 -16.85 -11.54 -4.75
CA PHE A 149 -18.16 -12.12 -5.01
C PHE A 149 -18.81 -11.43 -6.21
N GLU A 150 -19.41 -12.22 -7.09
CA GLU A 150 -20.13 -11.76 -8.28
C GLU A 150 -21.52 -12.39 -8.29
N SER A 151 -22.52 -11.57 -8.61
CA SER A 151 -23.91 -12.00 -8.82
C SER A 151 -24.42 -11.31 -10.07
N SER A 152 -24.86 -12.10 -11.05
CA SER A 152 -25.34 -11.58 -12.33
C SER A 152 -26.75 -11.00 -12.27
N SER A 153 -27.53 -11.35 -11.24
CA SER A 153 -28.94 -10.99 -11.11
C SER A 153 -29.24 -10.04 -9.95
N ASP A 154 -28.35 -9.92 -8.97
CA ASP A 154 -28.59 -9.16 -7.74
C ASP A 154 -27.37 -8.32 -7.36
N ASP A 155 -27.43 -7.04 -7.72
CA ASP A 155 -26.36 -6.08 -7.45
C ASP A 155 -26.26 -5.71 -5.97
N LEU A 156 -27.39 -5.67 -5.25
CA LEU A 156 -27.40 -5.38 -3.82
C LEU A 156 -26.69 -6.50 -3.06
N LEU A 157 -27.01 -7.76 -3.37
CA LEU A 157 -26.31 -8.92 -2.83
C LEU A 157 -24.81 -8.85 -3.13
N ARG A 158 -24.45 -8.50 -4.37
CA ARG A 158 -23.05 -8.35 -4.77
C ARG A 158 -22.32 -7.33 -3.89
N LEU A 159 -22.90 -6.15 -3.70
CA LEU A 159 -22.34 -5.09 -2.87
C LEU A 159 -22.23 -5.51 -1.40
N GLN A 160 -23.28 -6.11 -0.84
CA GLN A 160 -23.31 -6.56 0.56
C GLN A 160 -22.24 -7.62 0.86
N MET A 161 -22.08 -8.61 -0.01
CA MET A 161 -21.06 -9.64 0.14
C MET A 161 -19.65 -9.05 0.05
N ARG A 162 -19.40 -8.17 -0.93
CA ARG A 162 -18.09 -7.51 -1.08
C ARG A 162 -17.75 -6.64 0.12
N TYR A 163 -18.71 -5.85 0.60
CA TYR A 163 -18.54 -5.05 1.81
C TYR A 163 -18.21 -5.90 3.02
N ASN A 164 -18.92 -7.02 3.22
CA ASN A 164 -18.63 -7.98 4.29
C ASN A 164 -17.21 -8.58 4.19
N GLY A 165 -16.76 -8.91 2.99
CA GLY A 165 -15.37 -9.32 2.76
C GLY A 165 -14.38 -8.22 3.14
N HIS A 166 -14.55 -7.02 2.60
CA HIS A 166 -13.60 -5.93 2.84
C HIS A 166 -13.54 -5.47 4.29
N ARG A 167 -14.67 -5.37 5.00
CA ARG A 167 -14.69 -4.92 6.41
C ARG A 167 -14.04 -5.94 7.36
N THR A 168 -14.19 -7.23 7.08
CA THR A 168 -13.55 -8.29 7.88
C THR A 168 -12.05 -8.36 7.63
N LEU A 169 -11.59 -8.18 6.39
CA LEU A 169 -10.16 -8.03 6.10
C LEU A 169 -9.58 -6.77 6.75
N GLN A 170 -10.31 -5.65 6.74
CA GLN A 170 -9.89 -4.45 7.46
C GLN A 170 -9.75 -4.69 8.96
N ALA A 171 -10.70 -5.40 9.56
CA ALA A 171 -10.64 -5.75 10.98
C ALA A 171 -9.41 -6.62 11.32
N ALA A 172 -9.08 -7.58 10.45
CA ALA A 172 -7.85 -8.38 10.57
C ALA A 172 -6.57 -7.53 10.49
N VAL A 173 -6.54 -6.52 9.61
CA VAL A 173 -5.41 -5.57 9.51
C VAL A 173 -5.32 -4.64 10.72
N ILE A 174 -6.47 -4.22 11.28
CA ILE A 174 -6.53 -3.38 12.49
C ILE A 174 -6.05 -4.14 13.73
N SER A 175 -6.29 -5.45 13.80
CA SER A 175 -5.85 -6.29 14.91
C SER A 175 -4.31 -6.31 15.07
N SER A 176 -3.82 -6.41 16.30
CA SER A 176 -2.41 -6.71 16.56
C SER A 176 -2.03 -8.15 16.18
N ALA A 177 -3.02 -9.03 16.00
CA ALA A 177 -2.81 -10.43 15.69
C ALA A 177 -2.07 -10.69 14.36
N LEU A 178 -2.20 -9.77 13.40
CA LEU A 178 -1.52 -9.87 12.10
C LEU A 178 0.01 -9.90 12.25
N GLN A 179 0.56 -9.14 13.19
CA GLN A 179 2.01 -9.06 13.42
C GLN A 179 2.54 -10.18 14.33
N ALA A 180 1.67 -10.80 15.13
CA ALA A 180 2.04 -11.86 16.07
C ALA A 180 2.17 -13.24 15.43
N SER A 181 1.68 -13.42 14.20
CA SER A 181 1.47 -14.70 13.55
C SER A 181 2.27 -14.86 12.25
N ASN A 182 1.92 -15.83 11.40
CA ASN A 182 2.53 -16.01 10.09
C ASN A 182 2.14 -14.88 9.14
N PHE A 183 2.79 -13.72 9.32
CA PHE A 183 2.52 -12.47 8.64
C PHE A 183 2.46 -12.67 7.12
N LYS A 184 3.41 -13.40 6.54
CA LYS A 184 3.48 -13.63 5.09
C LYS A 184 2.24 -14.34 4.54
N THR A 185 1.83 -15.45 5.15
CA THR A 185 0.67 -16.22 4.68
C THR A 185 -0.63 -15.42 4.82
N GLN A 186 -0.83 -14.72 5.94
CA GLN A 186 -2.03 -13.90 6.12
C GLN A 186 -2.04 -12.68 5.20
N LEU A 187 -0.88 -12.06 4.97
CA LEU A 187 -0.71 -10.95 4.04
C LEU A 187 -1.11 -11.34 2.62
N GLU A 188 -0.74 -12.52 2.13
CA GLU A 188 -1.14 -12.99 0.80
C GLU A 188 -2.67 -13.19 0.69
N LEU A 189 -3.33 -13.65 1.77
CA LEU A 189 -4.79 -13.79 1.80
C LEU A 189 -5.51 -12.43 1.84
N ILE A 190 -4.95 -11.45 2.54
CA ILE A 190 -5.54 -10.13 2.73
C ILE A 190 -5.26 -9.22 1.52
N LEU A 191 -4.02 -9.12 1.06
CA LEU A 191 -3.61 -8.07 0.13
C LEU A 191 -4.10 -8.33 -1.30
N ASN A 192 -4.12 -9.59 -1.74
CA ASN A 192 -4.58 -9.97 -3.08
C ASN A 192 -6.00 -9.48 -3.43
N PRO A 193 -7.05 -9.73 -2.62
CA PRO A 193 -8.39 -9.21 -2.93
C PRO A 193 -8.44 -7.67 -2.90
N LEU A 194 -7.66 -7.01 -2.04
CA LEU A 194 -7.58 -5.54 -2.02
C LEU A 194 -6.97 -4.99 -3.32
N ILE A 195 -5.87 -5.59 -3.79
CA ILE A 195 -5.24 -5.22 -5.06
C ILE A 195 -6.20 -5.45 -6.23
N ILE A 196 -6.94 -6.57 -6.23
CA ILE A 196 -7.94 -6.85 -7.27
C ILE A 196 -8.96 -5.72 -7.33
N THR A 197 -9.58 -5.37 -6.20
CA THR A 197 -10.56 -4.27 -6.12
C THR A 197 -9.95 -2.96 -6.62
N LEU A 198 -8.77 -2.57 -6.13
CA LEU A 198 -8.07 -1.35 -6.52
C LEU A 198 -7.59 -1.35 -7.99
N SER A 199 -7.42 -2.52 -8.59
CA SER A 199 -7.06 -2.64 -10.02
C SER A 199 -8.25 -2.57 -10.98
N THR A 200 -9.47 -2.63 -10.44
CA THR A 200 -10.72 -2.58 -11.21
C THR A 200 -11.47 -1.27 -11.05
N THR A 201 -11.16 -0.50 -10.01
CA THR A 201 -11.72 0.84 -9.81
C THR A 201 -11.18 1.83 -10.85
N LYS A 202 -11.95 2.89 -11.10
CA LYS A 202 -11.55 4.02 -11.95
C LYS A 202 -10.80 5.09 -11.18
N ASN A 203 -10.90 5.09 -9.85
CA ASN A 203 -10.30 6.10 -9.00
C ASN A 203 -8.88 5.68 -8.59
N PRO A 204 -7.90 6.59 -8.57
CA PRO A 204 -6.56 6.28 -8.06
C PRO A 204 -6.60 5.79 -6.61
N ALA A 205 -5.83 4.75 -6.30
CA ALA A 205 -5.78 4.15 -4.97
C ALA A 205 -5.37 5.17 -3.88
N ASP A 206 -4.40 6.04 -4.16
CA ASP A 206 -3.96 7.10 -3.26
C ASP A 206 -5.07 8.11 -2.94
N ALA A 207 -5.82 8.53 -3.96
CA ALA A 207 -6.96 9.44 -3.77
C ALA A 207 -8.07 8.81 -2.92
N LEU A 208 -8.37 7.52 -3.13
CA LEU A 208 -9.34 6.77 -2.33
C LEU A 208 -8.88 6.65 -0.86
N ALA A 209 -7.60 6.39 -0.62
CA ALA A 209 -7.05 6.27 0.73
C ALA A 209 -7.12 7.60 1.50
N GLN A 210 -6.96 8.73 0.81
CA GLN A 210 -7.02 10.08 1.37
C GLN A 210 -8.46 10.64 1.48
N SER A 211 -9.48 9.89 1.07
CA SER A 211 -10.87 10.34 1.18
C SER A 211 -11.30 10.60 2.62
N ASN A 212 -12.14 11.62 2.83
CA ASN A 212 -12.69 11.97 4.15
C ASN A 212 -13.85 11.04 4.60
N GLU A 213 -14.21 10.04 3.80
CA GLU A 213 -15.31 9.12 4.11
C GLU A 213 -14.94 8.21 5.28
N ASN A 214 -15.62 8.34 6.42
CA ASN A 214 -15.40 7.46 7.56
C ASN A 214 -16.34 6.26 7.47
N ILE A 215 -15.79 5.06 7.27
CA ILE A 215 -16.55 3.82 7.14
C ILE A 215 -16.47 3.08 8.46
N ASP A 216 -17.61 2.91 9.14
CA ASP A 216 -17.68 2.06 10.33
C ASP A 216 -17.77 0.58 9.91
N ILE A 217 -16.70 -0.17 10.18
CA ILE A 217 -16.65 -1.60 9.87
C ILE A 217 -17.54 -2.47 10.77
N LEU A 218 -18.11 -1.93 11.86
CA LEU A 218 -19.08 -2.63 12.70
C LEU A 218 -20.51 -2.57 12.13
N GLU A 219 -20.76 -1.65 11.21
CA GLU A 219 -22.06 -1.50 10.55
C GLU A 219 -22.43 -2.77 9.78
N SER A 220 -23.73 -3.09 9.78
CA SER A 220 -24.28 -4.24 9.06
C SER A 220 -24.46 -3.88 7.59
N ALA A 221 -24.03 -4.76 6.70
CA ALA A 221 -24.27 -4.64 5.26
C ALA A 221 -25.77 -4.63 4.93
N MET A 222 -26.58 -5.28 5.76
CA MET A 222 -28.02 -5.43 5.57
C MET A 222 -28.78 -4.13 5.87
N ASN A 223 -28.22 -3.26 6.71
CA ASN A 223 -28.85 -2.01 7.14
C ASN A 223 -28.22 -0.77 6.50
N ASN A 224 -27.17 -0.91 5.69
CA ASN A 224 -26.49 0.21 5.07
C ASN A 224 -27.14 0.55 3.72
N GLU A 225 -28.10 1.48 3.74
CA GLU A 225 -28.82 1.96 2.54
C GLU A 225 -27.92 2.74 1.57
N THR A 226 -26.78 3.26 2.04
CA THR A 226 -25.84 4.05 1.24
C THR A 226 -24.77 3.22 0.53
N LEU A 227 -24.79 1.90 0.73
CA LEU A 227 -23.75 1.01 0.25
C LEU A 227 -23.65 1.01 -1.28
N ASN A 228 -22.47 1.32 -1.79
CA ASN A 228 -22.20 1.38 -3.21
C ASN A 228 -20.75 0.91 -3.51
N SER A 229 -20.41 0.81 -4.80
CA SER A 229 -19.08 0.36 -5.22
C SER A 229 -17.96 1.31 -4.76
N HIS A 230 -18.22 2.62 -4.65
CA HIS A 230 -17.23 3.59 -4.19
C HIS A 230 -16.85 3.36 -2.73
N THR A 231 -17.83 3.08 -1.87
CA THR A 231 -17.58 2.74 -0.44
C THR A 231 -16.67 1.52 -0.32
N ILE A 232 -16.85 0.51 -1.17
CA ILE A 232 -15.99 -0.68 -1.21
C ILE A 232 -14.57 -0.32 -1.66
N ASP A 233 -14.43 0.50 -2.70
CA ASP A 233 -13.13 0.95 -3.20
C ASP A 233 -12.36 1.75 -2.13
N VAL A 234 -13.04 2.67 -1.44
CA VAL A 234 -12.50 3.45 -0.32
C VAL A 234 -12.06 2.51 0.80
N LEU A 235 -12.90 1.55 1.17
CA LEU A 235 -12.59 0.58 2.23
C LEU A 235 -11.35 -0.25 1.87
N ALA A 236 -11.22 -0.67 0.60
CA ALA A 236 -10.04 -1.40 0.13
C ALA A 236 -8.77 -0.54 0.22
N ALA A 237 -8.82 0.71 -0.27
CA ALA A 237 -7.69 1.63 -0.23
C ALA A 237 -7.26 1.97 1.21
N LYS A 238 -8.22 2.26 2.10
CA LYS A 238 -7.96 2.51 3.52
C LYS A 238 -7.39 1.28 4.24
N THR A 239 -7.84 0.09 3.86
CA THR A 239 -7.26 -1.15 4.42
C THR A 239 -5.80 -1.33 4.02
N CYS A 240 -5.45 -1.08 2.74
CA CYS A 240 -4.05 -1.05 2.31
C CYS A 240 -3.26 0.01 3.09
N ALA A 241 -3.80 1.21 3.24
CA ALA A 241 -3.14 2.30 3.98
C ALA A 241 -2.86 1.93 5.45
N LEU A 242 -3.83 1.33 6.14
CA LEU A 242 -3.67 0.84 7.51
C LEU A 242 -2.60 -0.25 7.61
N LEU A 243 -2.50 -1.13 6.61
CA LEU A 243 -1.49 -2.18 6.54
C LEU A 243 -0.08 -1.59 6.43
N PHE A 244 0.12 -0.64 5.49
CA PHE A 244 1.41 0.02 5.30
C PHE A 244 1.78 0.98 6.44
N GLY A 245 0.81 1.61 7.11
CA GLY A 245 1.07 2.46 8.27
C GLY A 245 1.59 1.71 9.50
N LYS A 246 1.39 0.40 9.56
CA LYS A 246 1.95 -0.48 10.59
C LYS A 246 3.22 -1.20 10.14
N ALA A 247 3.59 -1.10 8.87
CA ALA A 247 4.71 -1.85 8.32
C ALA A 247 6.06 -1.30 8.82
N ASN A 248 6.91 -2.20 9.30
CA ASN A 248 8.35 -1.94 9.44
C ASN A 248 9.08 -2.24 8.12
N GLY A 249 10.40 -2.07 8.09
CA GLY A 249 11.17 -2.30 6.86
C GLY A 249 11.04 -3.71 6.26
N VAL A 250 10.94 -4.76 7.08
CA VAL A 250 10.75 -6.14 6.59
C VAL A 250 9.32 -6.34 6.07
N ALA A 251 8.33 -5.88 6.83
CA ALA A 251 6.92 -5.97 6.47
C ALA A 251 6.62 -5.18 5.19
N LEU A 252 7.27 -4.02 4.97
CA LEU A 252 7.13 -3.22 3.75
C LEU A 252 7.56 -4.05 2.52
N ARG A 253 8.77 -4.62 2.54
CA ARG A 253 9.27 -5.44 1.42
C ARG A 253 8.35 -6.63 1.15
N GLN A 254 7.93 -7.33 2.21
CA GLN A 254 7.00 -8.45 2.07
C GLN A 254 5.63 -8.01 1.52
N SER A 255 5.16 -6.81 1.84
CA SER A 255 3.87 -6.28 1.37
C SER A 255 3.92 -5.72 -0.06
N LEU A 256 5.09 -5.34 -0.55
CA LEU A 256 5.25 -4.93 -1.96
C LEU A 256 5.23 -6.13 -2.91
N VAL A 257 5.72 -7.30 -2.47
CA VAL A 257 5.81 -8.51 -3.30
C VAL A 257 4.46 -8.92 -3.93
N PRO A 258 3.33 -9.02 -3.19
CA PRO A 258 2.05 -9.35 -3.81
C PRO A 258 1.54 -8.30 -4.79
N ILE A 259 1.87 -7.01 -4.57
CA ILE A 259 1.51 -5.94 -5.51
C ILE A 259 2.22 -6.17 -6.85
N PHE A 260 3.55 -6.34 -6.83
CA PHE A 260 4.31 -6.58 -8.06
C PHE A 260 3.94 -7.92 -8.70
N SER A 261 3.77 -8.98 -7.90
CA SER A 261 3.34 -10.29 -8.39
C SER A 261 1.96 -10.24 -9.07
N TYR A 262 1.04 -9.42 -8.55
CA TYR A 262 -0.26 -9.23 -9.19
C TYR A 262 -0.12 -8.55 -10.55
N VAL A 263 0.69 -7.50 -10.63
CA VAL A 263 0.92 -6.74 -11.87
C VAL A 263 1.63 -7.62 -12.91
N ASP A 264 2.64 -8.39 -12.50
CA ASP A 264 3.33 -9.40 -13.33
C ASP A 264 2.34 -10.44 -13.87
N ASN A 265 1.54 -11.07 -12.99
CA ASN A 265 0.61 -12.12 -13.40
C ASN A 265 -0.52 -11.62 -14.31
N LYS A 266 -0.93 -10.37 -14.16
CA LYS A 266 -2.00 -9.76 -14.96
C LYS A 266 -1.49 -8.98 -16.18
N GLN A 267 -0.18 -8.86 -16.36
CA GLN A 267 0.45 -8.04 -17.40
C GLN A 267 -0.16 -6.62 -17.43
N LYS A 268 -0.24 -6.00 -16.25
CA LYS A 268 -0.83 -4.67 -16.05
C LYS A 268 0.22 -3.61 -15.72
N TRP A 269 1.44 -3.78 -16.22
CA TRP A 269 2.51 -2.80 -16.04
C TRP A 269 2.14 -1.50 -16.76
N TRP A 270 1.77 -1.57 -18.03
CA TRP A 270 1.37 -0.41 -18.81
C TRP A 270 -0.14 -0.36 -19.10
N PRO A 271 -0.80 0.82 -19.04
CA PRO A 271 -0.33 2.11 -18.52
C PRO A 271 -0.01 2.09 -17.01
N PRO A 272 0.84 3.01 -16.50
CA PRO A 272 1.43 2.91 -15.16
C PRO A 272 0.48 3.30 -14.02
N ASN A 273 -0.79 3.61 -14.30
CA ASN A 273 -1.74 4.20 -13.37
C ASN A 273 -1.92 3.39 -12.07
N LEU A 274 -2.00 2.05 -12.19
CA LEU A 274 -2.15 1.18 -11.03
C LEU A 274 -0.90 1.21 -10.15
N VAL A 275 0.28 1.03 -10.75
CA VAL A 275 1.56 1.01 -10.02
C VAL A 275 1.80 2.36 -9.36
N VAL A 276 1.62 3.47 -10.09
CA VAL A 276 1.81 4.83 -9.59
C VAL A 276 0.85 5.14 -8.43
N SER A 277 -0.44 4.88 -8.58
CA SER A 277 -1.41 5.16 -7.52
C SER A 277 -1.21 4.28 -6.28
N MET A 278 -0.81 3.01 -6.46
CA MET A 278 -0.45 2.13 -5.35
C MET A 278 0.83 2.61 -4.64
N MET A 279 1.88 3.01 -5.36
CA MET A 279 3.12 3.49 -4.74
C MET A 279 2.91 4.83 -4.02
N LYS A 280 2.06 5.72 -4.54
CA LYS A 280 1.62 6.92 -3.82
C LYS A 280 0.85 6.57 -2.55
N LEU A 281 -0.09 5.62 -2.62
CA LEU A 281 -0.81 5.13 -1.44
C LEU A 281 0.17 4.63 -0.39
N VAL A 282 1.14 3.78 -0.78
CA VAL A 282 2.18 3.26 0.12
C VAL A 282 2.98 4.42 0.72
N LEU A 283 3.49 5.34 -0.09
CA LEU A 283 4.28 6.49 0.37
C LEU A 283 3.53 7.32 1.42
N HIS A 284 2.27 7.68 1.16
CA HIS A 284 1.46 8.47 2.08
C HIS A 284 1.06 7.73 3.37
N SER A 285 1.13 6.40 3.35
CA SER A 285 0.74 5.56 4.48
C SER A 285 1.92 5.21 5.39
N LEU A 286 3.14 5.19 4.86
CA LEU A 286 4.33 4.76 5.60
C LEU A 286 4.67 5.70 6.77
N GLN A 287 5.23 5.12 7.83
CA GLN A 287 5.87 5.91 8.88
C GLN A 287 7.08 6.66 8.30
N PRO A 288 7.33 7.93 8.68
CA PRO A 288 8.38 8.75 8.06
C PRO A 288 9.76 8.08 8.03
N GLN A 289 10.11 7.33 9.07
CA GLN A 289 11.38 6.60 9.21
C GLN A 289 11.59 5.46 8.20
N TYR A 290 10.53 4.99 7.52
CA TYR A 290 10.61 3.94 6.50
C TYR A 290 10.33 4.47 5.09
N SER A 291 10.07 5.77 4.92
CA SER A 291 9.72 6.37 3.62
C SER A 291 10.83 6.19 2.56
N TYR A 292 12.10 6.33 2.94
CA TYR A 292 13.23 6.12 2.03
C TYR A 292 13.34 4.69 1.49
N LEU A 293 12.87 3.69 2.26
CA LEU A 293 12.96 2.28 1.86
C LEU A 293 12.10 1.99 0.61
N LEU A 294 11.01 2.74 0.40
CA LEU A 294 10.20 2.62 -0.80
C LEU A 294 11.00 2.99 -2.05
N VAL A 295 11.77 4.08 -1.98
CA VAL A 295 12.65 4.52 -3.08
C VAL A 295 13.72 3.46 -3.35
N SER A 296 14.38 2.97 -2.30
CA SER A 296 15.40 1.92 -2.42
C SER A 296 14.85 0.64 -3.04
N GLU A 297 13.63 0.22 -2.66
CA GLU A 297 13.00 -0.97 -3.22
C GLU A 297 12.65 -0.77 -4.70
N LEU A 298 12.09 0.39 -5.08
CA LEU A 298 11.76 0.68 -6.47
C LEU A 298 13.01 0.71 -7.37
N ILE A 299 14.11 1.29 -6.89
CA ILE A 299 15.40 1.27 -7.61
C ILE A 299 15.92 -0.16 -7.73
N GLN A 300 15.87 -0.94 -6.65
CA GLN A 300 16.32 -2.34 -6.68
C GLN A 300 15.51 -3.18 -7.68
N GLN A 301 14.18 -2.99 -7.74
CA GLN A 301 13.34 -3.68 -8.73
C GLN A 301 13.62 -3.22 -10.16
N LEU A 302 13.91 -1.93 -10.36
CA LEU A 302 14.33 -1.39 -11.66
C LEU A 302 15.67 -2.00 -12.10
N ASP A 303 16.67 -2.05 -11.22
CA ASP A 303 18.00 -2.62 -11.50
C ASP A 303 17.95 -4.12 -11.87
N ASN A 304 16.98 -4.86 -11.30
CA ASN A 304 16.76 -6.27 -11.58
C ASN A 304 16.06 -6.52 -12.93
N THR A 305 15.47 -5.48 -13.54
CA THR A 305 14.75 -5.59 -14.81
C THR A 305 15.70 -5.29 -15.97
N GLN A 306 16.54 -6.26 -16.34
CA GLN A 306 17.65 -6.09 -17.31
C GLN A 306 17.36 -6.57 -18.73
N SER A 307 16.19 -7.17 -18.96
CA SER A 307 15.85 -7.79 -20.24
C SER A 307 15.21 -6.78 -21.22
N GLU A 308 15.46 -6.95 -22.52
CA GLU A 308 14.96 -6.08 -23.60
C GLU A 308 13.57 -6.51 -24.14
N SER A 309 12.83 -7.36 -23.42
CA SER A 309 11.48 -7.72 -23.87
C SER A 309 10.52 -6.52 -23.75
N ILE A 310 9.45 -6.52 -24.55
CA ILE A 310 8.42 -5.46 -24.47
C ILE A 310 7.82 -5.41 -23.06
N ASP A 311 7.56 -6.58 -22.45
CA ASP A 311 7.00 -6.69 -21.09
C ASP A 311 7.95 -6.09 -20.04
N ASP A 312 9.26 -6.33 -20.20
CA ASP A 312 10.28 -5.75 -19.32
C ASP A 312 10.41 -4.24 -19.52
N LEU A 313 10.24 -3.75 -20.75
CA LEU A 313 10.25 -2.32 -21.05
C LEU A 313 9.03 -1.61 -20.44
N GLU A 314 7.85 -2.21 -20.51
CA GLU A 314 6.64 -1.73 -19.83
C GLU A 314 6.84 -1.69 -18.31
N LYS A 315 7.44 -2.73 -17.75
CA LYS A 315 7.79 -2.83 -16.33
C LYS A 315 8.76 -1.73 -15.91
N ARG A 316 9.85 -1.51 -16.67
CA ARG A 316 10.81 -0.41 -16.43
C ARG A 316 10.14 0.95 -16.50
N ALA A 317 9.35 1.23 -17.54
CA ALA A 317 8.63 2.49 -17.68
C ALA A 317 7.67 2.75 -16.51
N SER A 318 7.06 1.71 -15.97
CA SER A 318 6.15 1.79 -14.83
C SER A 318 6.86 2.06 -13.51
N PHE A 319 8.00 1.40 -13.26
CA PHE A 319 8.83 1.69 -12.09
C PHE A 319 9.40 3.11 -12.14
N VAL A 320 9.86 3.57 -13.30
CA VAL A 320 10.33 4.94 -13.48
C VAL A 320 9.20 5.95 -13.26
N SER A 321 7.99 5.69 -13.77
CA SER A 321 6.82 6.54 -13.52
C SER A 321 6.45 6.58 -12.03
N ALA A 322 6.63 5.46 -11.32
CA ALA A 322 6.40 5.40 -9.88
C ALA A 322 7.48 6.15 -9.08
N LEU A 323 8.75 6.04 -9.48
CA LEU A 323 9.86 6.81 -8.89
C LEU A 323 9.66 8.31 -9.07
N ASP A 324 9.29 8.74 -10.28
CA ASP A 324 8.94 10.14 -10.57
C ASP A 324 7.83 10.62 -9.63
N ALA A 325 6.73 9.87 -9.56
CA ALA A 325 5.61 10.18 -8.68
C ALA A 325 5.96 10.23 -7.18
N VAL A 326 6.87 9.37 -6.72
CA VAL A 326 7.29 9.28 -5.30
C VAL A 326 8.26 10.41 -4.95
N LEU A 327 9.26 10.68 -5.80
CA LEU A 327 10.29 11.70 -5.57
C LEU A 327 9.73 13.12 -5.74
N ASN A 328 8.71 13.31 -6.59
CA ASN A 328 8.02 14.59 -6.74
C ASN A 328 6.80 14.75 -5.81
N ALA A 329 6.52 13.79 -4.93
CA ALA A 329 5.45 13.93 -3.94
C ALA A 329 5.80 14.97 -2.88
N ASN A 330 4.80 15.63 -2.29
CA ASN A 330 5.02 16.57 -1.18
C ASN A 330 5.13 15.82 0.18
N VAL A 331 6.01 14.83 0.26
CA VAL A 331 6.24 13.98 1.43
C VAL A 331 7.73 13.88 1.69
N SER A 332 8.17 14.20 2.91
CA SER A 332 9.59 14.14 3.30
C SER A 332 10.10 12.70 3.37
N LEU A 333 11.07 12.37 2.51
CA LEU A 333 11.75 11.07 2.47
C LEU A 333 12.90 10.99 3.50
N VAL A 334 12.55 10.93 4.78
CA VAL A 334 13.53 10.92 5.89
C VAL A 334 14.47 9.72 5.78
N GLY A 335 15.79 9.97 5.80
CA GLY A 335 16.82 8.92 5.74
C GLY A 335 17.28 8.56 4.34
N ILE A 336 16.85 9.29 3.30
CA ILE A 336 17.29 9.06 1.93
C ILE A 336 18.79 9.40 1.75
N SER A 337 19.50 8.52 1.05
CA SER A 337 20.87 8.76 0.61
C SER A 337 20.86 9.45 -0.75
N VAL A 338 20.79 10.78 -0.74
CA VAL A 338 20.56 11.60 -1.94
C VAL A 338 21.55 11.29 -3.06
N LEU A 339 22.85 11.23 -2.76
CA LEU A 339 23.87 10.99 -3.80
C LEU A 339 23.86 9.56 -4.33
N GLU A 340 23.51 8.56 -3.51
CA GLU A 340 23.37 7.18 -3.99
C GLU A 340 22.17 7.07 -4.93
N VAL A 341 21.02 7.63 -4.55
CA VAL A 341 19.81 7.65 -5.39
C VAL A 341 20.09 8.41 -6.70
N LEU A 342 20.73 9.57 -6.64
CA LEU A 342 21.15 10.32 -7.84
C LEU A 342 22.03 9.47 -8.76
N ASN A 343 23.00 8.77 -8.20
CA ASN A 343 23.92 7.95 -8.98
C ASN A 343 23.23 6.75 -9.63
N SER A 344 22.32 6.08 -8.92
CA SER A 344 21.49 5.00 -9.46
C SER A 344 20.57 5.48 -10.58
N LEU A 345 19.85 6.60 -10.38
CA LEU A 345 18.97 7.16 -11.41
C LEU A 345 19.76 7.57 -12.67
N PHE A 346 20.93 8.18 -12.48
CA PHE A 346 21.81 8.53 -13.59
C PHE A 346 22.32 7.29 -14.34
N ALA A 347 22.77 6.26 -13.61
CA ALA A 347 23.23 5.02 -14.23
C ALA A 347 22.10 4.35 -15.05
N GLN A 348 20.88 4.34 -14.52
CA GLN A 348 19.70 3.84 -15.24
C GLN A 348 19.39 4.65 -16.50
N LEU A 349 19.58 5.98 -16.46
CA LEU A 349 19.40 6.84 -17.64
C LEU A 349 20.42 6.50 -18.73
N ILE A 350 21.71 6.40 -18.36
CA ILE A 350 22.75 6.04 -19.33
C ILE A 350 22.51 4.65 -19.90
N GLN A 351 22.12 3.68 -19.06
CA GLN A 351 21.75 2.35 -19.51
C GLN A 351 20.56 2.38 -20.49
N SER A 352 19.52 3.16 -20.22
CA SER A 352 18.35 3.23 -21.13
C SER A 352 18.66 3.81 -22.52
N LEU A 353 19.71 4.61 -22.65
CA LEU A 353 20.13 5.14 -23.95
C LEU A 353 20.75 4.07 -24.84
N HIS A 354 21.35 3.03 -24.25
CA HIS A 354 21.90 1.91 -25.01
C HIS A 354 20.81 1.14 -25.75
N ASP A 355 19.61 1.10 -25.19
CA ASP A 355 18.49 0.33 -25.71
C ASP A 355 17.91 0.92 -27.03
N ILE A 356 18.18 2.20 -27.34
CA ILE A 356 17.62 2.89 -28.52
C ILE A 356 18.68 3.62 -29.31
N ASN A 357 19.37 2.96 -30.25
CA ASN A 357 20.26 3.62 -31.21
C ASN A 357 21.21 4.69 -30.59
N LYS A 358 21.45 4.64 -29.27
CA LYS A 358 22.21 5.60 -28.45
C LYS A 358 21.64 7.03 -28.37
N THR A 359 20.37 7.27 -28.73
CA THR A 359 19.80 8.63 -28.77
C THR A 359 18.76 8.91 -27.69
N PHE A 360 18.86 10.12 -27.12
CA PHE A 360 17.90 10.64 -26.16
C PHE A 360 16.58 10.96 -26.86
N THR A 361 15.46 10.47 -26.31
CA THR A 361 14.13 10.64 -26.93
C THR A 361 13.41 11.85 -26.34
N THR A 362 13.16 12.87 -27.16
CA THR A 362 12.48 14.11 -26.76
C THR A 362 11.02 14.19 -27.21
N SER A 363 10.58 13.36 -28.16
CA SER A 363 9.21 13.35 -28.68
C SER A 363 8.47 12.05 -28.33
N LYS A 364 7.17 12.17 -28.06
CA LYS A 364 6.29 11.04 -27.69
C LYS A 364 6.03 10.05 -28.83
N ASP A 365 6.28 10.45 -30.09
CA ASP A 365 5.78 9.73 -31.26
C ASP A 365 6.72 8.62 -31.78
N VAL A 366 8.00 8.60 -31.39
CA VAL A 366 8.99 7.66 -31.97
C VAL A 366 9.27 6.45 -31.08
N ASN A 367 9.21 6.59 -29.75
CA ASN A 367 9.43 5.50 -28.79
C ASN A 367 8.68 5.76 -27.47
N GLY A 368 7.36 5.57 -27.44
CA GLY A 368 6.51 5.94 -26.31
C GLY A 368 7.05 5.52 -24.94
N LEU A 369 7.37 4.23 -24.75
CA LEU A 369 7.85 3.70 -23.47
C LEU A 369 9.21 4.25 -23.06
N HIS A 370 10.16 4.31 -24.00
CA HIS A 370 11.47 4.85 -23.69
C HIS A 370 11.45 6.36 -23.45
N TYR A 371 10.57 7.11 -24.12
CA TYR A 371 10.32 8.51 -23.78
C TYR A 371 9.89 8.64 -22.32
N PHE A 372 8.97 7.78 -21.84
CA PHE A 372 8.55 7.79 -20.43
C PHE A 372 9.70 7.39 -19.48
N ILE A 373 10.57 6.46 -19.88
CA ILE A 373 11.77 6.10 -19.11
C ILE A 373 12.73 7.29 -19.01
N HIS A 374 13.14 7.85 -20.15
CA HIS A 374 14.08 8.97 -20.19
C HIS A 374 13.56 10.20 -19.43
N GLN A 375 12.33 10.60 -19.71
CA GLN A 375 11.72 11.77 -19.08
C GLN A 375 11.42 11.53 -17.60
N GLY A 376 10.93 10.35 -17.23
CA GLY A 376 10.65 10.03 -15.83
C GLY A 376 11.92 9.93 -14.98
N LEU A 377 13.05 9.46 -15.53
CA LEU A 377 14.34 9.49 -14.83
C LEU A 377 14.85 10.92 -14.63
N LEU A 378 14.74 11.79 -15.64
CA LEU A 378 15.07 13.21 -15.51
C LEU A 378 14.19 13.91 -14.48
N GLN A 379 12.88 13.67 -14.53
CA GLN A 379 11.91 14.22 -13.58
C GLN A 379 12.16 13.69 -12.16
N SER A 380 12.57 12.43 -12.01
CA SER A 380 12.99 11.84 -10.74
C SER A 380 14.23 12.53 -10.16
N ILE A 381 15.24 12.79 -11.00
CA ILE A 381 16.46 13.53 -10.60
C ILE A 381 16.12 14.97 -10.18
N GLY A 382 15.27 15.65 -10.94
CA GLY A 382 14.76 16.99 -10.59
C GLY A 382 13.92 16.97 -9.30
N GLY A 383 13.08 15.96 -9.11
CA GLY A 383 12.27 15.76 -7.91
C GLY A 383 13.12 15.53 -6.66
N LEU A 384 14.18 14.74 -6.77
CA LEU A 384 15.18 14.55 -5.71
C LEU A 384 15.85 15.88 -5.31
N ALA A 385 16.14 16.75 -6.28
CA ALA A 385 16.69 18.08 -6.01
C ALA A 385 15.66 19.04 -5.39
N SER A 386 14.36 18.82 -5.61
CA SER A 386 13.30 19.69 -5.10
C SER A 386 13.10 19.62 -3.58
N GLN A 387 13.43 18.49 -2.94
CA GLN A 387 13.30 18.35 -1.49
C GLN A 387 14.65 18.48 -0.79
N THR A 388 14.72 19.32 0.24
CA THR A 388 15.95 19.58 0.99
C THR A 388 16.06 18.65 2.18
N TYR A 389 17.07 17.78 2.19
CA TYR A 389 17.36 16.90 3.32
C TYR A 389 18.58 17.37 4.14
N TYR A 390 19.47 18.17 3.54
CA TYR A 390 20.62 18.79 4.21
C TYR A 390 21.08 20.07 3.49
N VAL A 391 21.90 20.90 4.17
CA VAL A 391 22.21 22.29 3.78
C VAL A 391 22.84 22.42 2.39
N ASN A 392 23.88 21.64 2.08
CA ASN A 392 24.64 21.77 0.81
C ASN A 392 24.13 20.87 -0.33
N GLN A 393 22.94 20.30 -0.19
CA GLN A 393 22.45 19.25 -1.09
C GLN A 393 22.47 19.63 -2.57
N LEU A 394 21.94 20.81 -2.92
CA LEU A 394 21.88 21.24 -4.32
C LEU A 394 23.28 21.38 -4.93
N ASN A 395 24.25 21.89 -4.17
CA ASN A 395 25.64 21.99 -4.62
C ASN A 395 26.29 20.61 -4.74
N ASP A 396 25.98 19.67 -3.86
CA ASP A 396 26.52 18.30 -3.93
C ASP A 396 25.93 17.50 -5.11
N ILE A 397 24.62 17.63 -5.35
CA ILE A 397 23.95 17.07 -6.54
C ILE A 397 24.57 17.67 -7.81
N THR A 398 24.64 18.99 -7.91
CA THR A 398 25.18 19.68 -9.09
C THR A 398 26.65 19.35 -9.31
N SER A 399 27.48 19.35 -8.27
CA SER A 399 28.89 18.93 -8.35
C SER A 399 29.03 17.50 -8.84
N SER A 400 28.19 16.58 -8.34
CA SER A 400 28.19 15.18 -8.77
C SER A 400 27.86 15.07 -10.27
N ILE A 401 26.81 15.75 -10.76
CA ILE A 401 26.46 15.75 -12.19
C ILE A 401 27.56 16.38 -13.04
N ILE A 402 28.14 17.50 -12.61
CA ILE A 402 29.24 18.18 -13.34
C ILE A 402 30.46 17.28 -13.45
N SER A 403 30.81 16.55 -12.37
CA SER A 403 31.92 15.60 -12.40
C SER A 403 31.75 14.52 -13.49
N LYS A 404 30.49 14.20 -13.84
CA LYS A 404 30.14 13.25 -14.89
C LYS A 404 30.27 13.83 -16.29
N LEU A 405 30.28 15.14 -16.51
CA LEU A 405 30.41 15.76 -17.85
C LEU A 405 31.76 15.51 -18.55
N ARG A 406 32.79 15.08 -17.80
CA ARG A 406 34.13 14.71 -18.31
C ARG A 406 34.72 15.75 -19.30
N ILE A 407 34.79 17.00 -18.86
CA ILE A 407 35.04 18.18 -19.73
C ILE A 407 36.40 18.12 -20.45
N ASN A 408 37.41 17.53 -19.80
CA ASN A 408 38.76 17.38 -20.34
C ASN A 408 39.13 15.94 -20.75
N HIS A 409 38.15 15.06 -20.97
CA HIS A 409 38.45 13.70 -21.44
C HIS A 409 38.80 13.69 -22.94
N ALA A 410 39.83 12.91 -23.28
CA ALA A 410 40.24 12.67 -24.66
C ALA A 410 39.43 11.55 -25.35
N ASP A 411 38.65 10.78 -24.57
CA ASP A 411 37.91 9.64 -25.09
C ASP A 411 36.69 10.08 -25.90
N THR A 412 36.54 9.48 -27.09
CA THR A 412 35.41 9.75 -27.99
C THR A 412 34.13 9.02 -27.56
N THR A 413 34.26 8.02 -26.69
CA THR A 413 33.16 7.23 -26.14
C THR A 413 33.27 7.07 -24.63
N ILE A 414 32.13 7.12 -23.93
CA ILE A 414 32.02 6.90 -22.48
C ILE A 414 30.92 5.87 -22.26
N GLU A 415 31.24 4.81 -21.51
CA GLU A 415 30.32 3.72 -21.18
C GLU A 415 29.66 3.04 -22.39
N GLY A 416 30.12 3.30 -23.62
CA GLY A 416 29.56 2.76 -24.87
C GLY A 416 28.74 3.76 -25.69
N LEU A 417 28.45 4.96 -25.15
CA LEU A 417 27.83 6.09 -25.84
C LEU A 417 28.89 7.00 -26.48
N SER A 418 28.50 7.77 -27.50
CA SER A 418 29.35 8.88 -27.95
C SER A 418 29.46 9.94 -26.87
N ILE A 419 30.59 10.64 -26.81
CA ILE A 419 30.78 11.74 -25.86
C ILE A 419 29.69 12.82 -25.97
N VAL A 420 29.15 13.02 -27.18
CA VAL A 420 28.08 14.00 -27.45
C VAL A 420 26.77 13.55 -26.82
N GLU A 421 26.34 12.31 -27.03
CA GLU A 421 25.10 11.76 -26.47
C GLU A 421 25.16 11.68 -24.94
N TYR A 422 26.28 11.19 -24.40
CA TYR A 422 26.50 11.09 -22.96
C TYR A 422 26.44 12.47 -22.28
N ARG A 423 27.10 13.47 -22.87
CA ARG A 423 27.07 14.85 -22.35
C ARG A 423 25.68 15.47 -22.51
N GLY A 424 24.99 15.25 -23.62
CA GLY A 424 23.63 15.75 -23.81
C GLY A 424 22.69 15.24 -22.71
N ALA A 425 22.68 13.94 -22.42
CA ALA A 425 21.91 13.39 -21.32
C ALA A 425 22.30 13.95 -19.95
N THR A 426 23.61 14.15 -19.71
CA THR A 426 24.12 14.73 -18.46
C THR A 426 23.72 16.20 -18.30
N ILE A 427 23.75 16.99 -19.38
CA ILE A 427 23.31 18.39 -19.40
C ILE A 427 21.80 18.46 -19.13
N GLN A 428 21.00 17.55 -19.70
CA GLN A 428 19.56 17.46 -19.40
C GLN A 428 19.29 17.17 -17.92
N CYS A 429 20.05 16.27 -17.28
CA CYS A 429 19.97 16.07 -15.83
C CYS A 429 20.25 17.37 -15.06
N LEU A 430 21.32 18.08 -15.43
CA LEU A 430 21.69 19.35 -14.79
C LEU A 430 20.61 20.41 -14.97
N GLN A 431 20.05 20.53 -16.18
CA GLN A 431 18.97 21.46 -16.48
C GLN A 431 17.74 21.19 -15.62
N HIS A 432 17.32 19.92 -15.47
CA HIS A 432 16.19 19.55 -14.61
C HIS A 432 16.43 19.87 -13.12
N VAL A 433 17.65 19.68 -12.61
CA VAL A 433 18.02 20.06 -11.24
C VAL A 433 17.89 21.58 -11.05
N VAL A 434 18.40 22.38 -12.00
CA VAL A 434 18.28 23.84 -11.96
C VAL A 434 16.81 24.28 -11.97
N VAL A 435 16.02 23.80 -12.95
CA VAL A 435 14.58 24.12 -13.07
C VAL A 435 13.80 23.76 -11.81
N CYS A 436 14.01 22.58 -11.25
CA CYS A 436 13.29 22.16 -10.05
C CYS A 436 13.73 22.91 -8.78
N SER A 437 15.00 23.32 -8.71
CA SER A 437 15.48 24.14 -7.59
C SER A 437 14.87 25.55 -7.59
N ALA A 438 14.69 26.16 -8.76
CA ALA A 438 14.11 27.50 -8.90
C ALA A 438 12.61 27.55 -8.51
N LYS A 439 11.81 26.60 -9.01
CA LYS A 439 10.35 26.52 -8.75
C LYS A 439 9.93 26.41 -7.29
N LYS A 440 10.82 26.00 -6.39
CA LYS A 440 10.52 25.89 -4.96
C LYS A 440 10.80 27.20 -4.20
N SER A 441 11.78 27.98 -4.66
CA SER A 441 12.09 29.31 -4.09
C SER A 441 10.87 30.22 -4.10
N GLU A 442 9.99 30.09 -5.10
CA GLU A 442 8.73 30.84 -5.21
C GLU A 442 7.62 30.40 -4.25
N ARG A 443 7.67 29.18 -3.69
CA ARG A 443 6.55 28.59 -2.90
C ARG A 443 6.66 28.84 -1.39
N GLU A 444 7.85 29.12 -0.86
CA GLU A 444 8.13 29.26 0.57
C GLU A 444 8.29 30.73 1.02
N GLY A 445 7.48 31.63 0.45
CA GLY A 445 7.61 33.08 0.57
C GLY A 445 7.43 33.75 1.93
N ASP A 446 7.65 33.09 3.09
CA ASP A 446 7.52 33.77 4.40
C ASP A 446 8.28 33.14 5.61
N THR A 447 9.23 32.22 5.43
CA THR A 447 10.02 31.69 6.57
C THR A 447 11.52 31.64 6.30
N LEU A 448 12.29 32.32 7.17
CA LEU A 448 13.75 32.42 7.27
C LEU A 448 14.55 31.52 6.30
N VAL A 449 14.89 32.12 5.16
CA VAL A 449 15.56 31.54 4.00
C VAL A 449 17.04 31.29 4.30
N TYR A 450 17.46 30.02 4.41
CA TYR A 450 18.82 29.68 3.99
C TYR A 450 18.85 29.83 2.48
N ASN A 451 19.79 30.58 1.89
CA ASN A 451 19.93 30.72 0.45
C ASN A 451 19.97 29.33 -0.21
N HIS A 452 18.82 28.90 -0.73
CA HIS A 452 18.61 27.56 -1.24
C HIS A 452 18.88 27.53 -2.74
N SER A 453 20.00 28.12 -3.15
CA SER A 453 20.38 28.29 -4.54
C SER A 453 21.65 27.49 -4.84
N ILE A 454 21.73 26.99 -6.07
CA ILE A 454 22.95 26.40 -6.61
C ILE A 454 23.97 27.54 -6.73
N SER A 455 25.14 27.39 -6.10
CA SER A 455 26.22 28.37 -6.19
C SER A 455 26.81 28.40 -7.60
N LEU A 456 27.09 29.59 -8.12
CA LEU A 456 27.79 29.75 -9.40
C LEU A 456 29.17 29.07 -9.36
N ASP A 457 29.84 29.07 -8.20
CA ASP A 457 31.14 28.41 -8.01
C ASP A 457 31.07 26.92 -8.36
N THR A 458 29.92 26.29 -8.11
CA THR A 458 29.68 24.88 -8.43
C THR A 458 29.66 24.65 -9.95
N LEU A 459 29.21 25.64 -10.74
CA LEU A 459 29.12 25.57 -12.20
C LEU A 459 30.42 25.94 -12.91
N ILE A 460 31.37 26.62 -12.25
CA ILE A 460 32.65 27.05 -12.86
C ILE A 460 33.38 25.92 -13.60
N PRO A 461 33.52 24.70 -13.04
CA PRO A 461 34.20 23.62 -13.75
C PRO A 461 33.53 23.29 -15.09
N ALA A 462 32.21 23.47 -15.20
CA ALA A 462 31.40 23.18 -16.39
C ALA A 462 31.60 24.17 -17.54
N LEU A 463 32.09 25.39 -17.28
CA LEU A 463 32.23 26.45 -18.28
C LEU A 463 33.14 26.07 -19.46
N GLY A 464 34.06 25.12 -19.28
CA GLY A 464 34.88 24.58 -20.36
C GLY A 464 34.08 23.98 -21.51
N LEU A 465 32.83 23.55 -21.27
CA LEU A 465 31.94 23.03 -22.31
C LEU A 465 31.53 24.08 -23.35
N LEU A 466 31.62 25.38 -23.04
CA LEU A 466 31.40 26.45 -24.03
C LEU A 466 32.47 26.44 -25.13
N LEU A 467 33.61 25.79 -24.88
CA LEU A 467 34.69 25.61 -25.84
C LEU A 467 34.74 24.18 -26.41
N ASP A 468 33.70 23.38 -26.18
CA ASP A 468 33.68 21.99 -26.64
C ASP A 468 33.77 21.90 -28.16
N THR A 469 34.33 20.80 -28.69
CA THR A 469 34.44 20.57 -30.14
C THR A 469 33.07 20.40 -30.82
N ALA A 470 32.11 19.76 -30.14
CA ALA A 470 30.77 19.53 -30.66
C ALA A 470 29.86 20.75 -30.48
N SER A 471 29.28 21.25 -31.58
CA SER A 471 28.39 22.42 -31.53
C SER A 471 27.12 22.17 -30.72
N VAL A 472 26.57 20.96 -30.78
CA VAL A 472 25.35 20.59 -30.05
C VAL A 472 25.57 20.72 -28.54
N THR A 473 26.66 20.16 -28.02
CA THR A 473 27.03 20.26 -26.60
C THR A 473 27.22 21.71 -26.15
N ARG A 474 27.83 22.56 -26.98
CA ARG A 474 27.96 24.00 -26.68
C ARG A 474 26.59 24.68 -26.56
N ILE A 475 25.68 24.40 -27.50
CA ILE A 475 24.34 24.99 -27.54
C ILE A 475 23.54 24.54 -26.30
N GLU A 476 23.41 23.23 -26.07
CA GLU A 476 22.64 22.68 -24.94
C GLU A 476 23.15 23.19 -23.59
N PHE A 477 24.49 23.25 -23.40
CA PHE A 477 25.07 23.80 -22.17
C PHE A 477 24.80 25.30 -22.05
N SER A 478 24.90 26.06 -23.15
CA SER A 478 24.62 27.49 -23.13
C SER A 478 23.16 27.81 -22.81
N GLU A 479 22.20 27.00 -23.29
CA GLU A 479 20.78 27.13 -22.96
C GLU A 479 20.54 26.88 -21.47
N MET A 480 21.12 25.80 -20.92
CA MET A 480 21.04 25.50 -19.49
C MET A 480 21.66 26.61 -18.63
N LEU A 481 22.84 27.11 -19.00
CA LEU A 481 23.52 28.19 -18.28
C LEU A 481 22.74 29.51 -18.35
N THR A 482 22.16 29.83 -19.52
CA THR A 482 21.32 31.02 -19.69
C THR A 482 20.11 30.94 -18.77
N TYR A 483 19.42 29.80 -18.76
CA TYR A 483 18.29 29.57 -17.87
C TYR A 483 18.68 29.72 -16.39
N TYR A 484 19.81 29.14 -15.96
CA TYR A 484 20.32 29.32 -14.60
C TYR A 484 20.56 30.80 -14.25
N LEU A 485 21.20 31.55 -15.15
CA LEU A 485 21.50 32.97 -14.94
C LEU A 485 20.24 33.84 -14.91
N GLU A 486 19.22 33.51 -15.73
CA GLU A 486 17.93 34.18 -15.72
C GLU A 486 17.20 33.98 -14.38
N GLU A 487 17.15 32.74 -13.87
CA GLU A 487 16.46 32.41 -12.61
C GLU A 487 17.23 32.86 -11.35
N THR A 488 18.53 33.13 -11.47
CA THR A 488 19.36 33.63 -10.35
C THR A 488 19.66 35.12 -10.45
N ALA A 489 19.19 35.80 -11.48
CA ALA A 489 19.27 37.25 -11.58
C ALA A 489 18.40 37.86 -10.47
N GLU A 490 19.01 38.66 -9.58
CA GLU A 490 18.27 39.43 -8.58
C GLU A 490 17.34 40.42 -9.31
N ASP A 491 16.03 40.18 -9.28
CA ASP A 491 15.00 41.19 -9.59
C ASP A 491 14.99 42.25 -8.49
N ASP A 492 16.03 43.07 -8.40
CA ASP A 492 16.03 44.30 -7.62
C ASP A 492 17.12 45.27 -8.13
N ILE A 493 16.84 45.85 -9.29
CA ILE A 493 17.27 47.23 -9.55
C ILE A 493 16.02 48.07 -9.78
N VAL A 494 15.25 48.27 -8.70
CA VAL A 494 14.46 49.50 -8.58
C VAL A 494 15.48 50.63 -8.38
N LEU A 495 15.96 51.18 -9.49
CA LEU A 495 16.63 52.49 -9.49
C LEU A 495 15.61 53.51 -8.96
N ASN A 496 15.80 53.93 -7.71
CA ASN A 496 15.11 55.06 -7.08
C ASN A 496 15.08 56.29 -7.97
#